data_AF-A0A6N2EZ07-F1
#
_entry.id   AF-A0A6N2EZ07-F1
#
_cell.length_a   1.000
_cell.length_b   1.000
_cell.length_c   1.000
_cell.angle_alpha   90.00
_cell.angle_beta   90.00
_cell.angle_gamma   90.00
#
_symmetry.space_group_name_H-M   'P 1'
#
loop_
_entity.id
_entity.type
_entity.pdbx_description
1 polymer ?
#
loop_
_entity_poly.entity_id
_entity_poly.type
_entity_poly.pdbx_seq_one_letter_code
_entity_poly.pdbx_strand_id
1 'polypeptide(L)'
;MQALSWDAWFTGGVLVLMLALLARGRYAPDVVLMGALLTLLVPGVLDPAGALRGFSNPGVITVAMLYVVATAMRQLVATLGQDAAYFRDHKR
;
A
#
# COMPACT_ATOMS: atom_id res chain seq x y z
N MET A 1 19.50 30.82 11.36
CA MET A 1 18.13 30.57 10.88
C MET A 1 18.27 29.94 9.51
N GLN A 2 18.28 28.61 9.42
CA GLN A 2 18.40 27.93 8.13
C GLN A 2 17.10 28.20 7.36
N ALA A 3 17.20 28.99 6.29
CA ALA A 3 16.08 29.25 5.41
C ALA A 3 15.48 27.91 5.00
N LEU A 4 14.17 27.75 5.17
CA LEU A 4 13.43 26.55 4.77
C LEU A 4 13.88 26.16 3.35
N SER A 5 14.70 25.11 3.29
CA SER A 5 15.44 24.74 2.09
C SER A 5 14.44 24.45 0.96
N TRP A 6 14.79 24.77 -0.28
CA TRP A 6 13.95 24.53 -1.46
C TRP A 6 13.34 23.11 -1.47
N ASP A 7 14.10 22.14 -0.98
CA ASP A 7 13.72 20.74 -0.80
C ASP A 7 12.50 20.54 0.11
N ALA A 8 12.36 21.35 1.15
CA ALA A 8 11.25 21.26 2.10
C ALA A 8 9.93 21.75 1.48
N TRP A 9 9.96 22.83 0.71
CA TRP A 9 8.79 23.30 -0.05
C TRP A 9 8.38 22.30 -1.12
N PHE A 10 9.36 21.72 -1.82
CA PHE A 10 9.10 20.69 -2.83
C PHE A 10 8.45 19.45 -2.21
N THR A 11 9.06 18.91 -1.14
CA THR A 11 8.53 17.74 -0.42
C THR A 11 7.13 18.01 0.14
N GLY A 12 6.92 19.19 0.73
CA GLY A 12 5.61 19.61 1.24
C GLY A 12 4.55 19.68 0.14
N GLY A 13 4.89 20.23 -1.03
CA GLY A 13 4.00 20.27 -2.20
C GLY A 13 3.61 18.88 -2.69
N VAL A 14 4.59 17.97 -2.82
CA VAL A 14 4.34 16.58 -3.21
C VAL A 14 3.44 15.86 -2.19
N LEU A 15 3.68 16.07 -0.89
CA LEU A 15 2.88 15.47 0.18
C LEU A 15 1.42 15.95 0.14
N VAL A 16 1.19 17.26 0.01
CA VAL A 16 -0.16 17.82 -0.10
C VAL A 16 -0.86 17.31 -1.35
N LEU A 17 -0.17 17.25 -2.48
CA LEU A 17 -0.71 16.71 -3.73
C LEU A 17 -1.09 15.23 -3.59
N MET A 18 -0.22 14.41 -2.98
CA MET A 18 -0.46 13.01 -2.70
C MET A 18 -1.69 12.81 -1.82
N LEU A 19 -1.82 13.57 -0.73
CA LEU A 19 -2.99 13.51 0.15
C LEU A 19 -4.28 13.93 -0.56
N ALA A 20 -4.23 14.98 -1.39
CA ALA A 20 -5.38 15.42 -2.17
C ALA A 20 -5.82 14.38 -3.21
N LEU A 21 -4.88 13.67 -3.84
CA LEU A 21 -5.14 12.57 -4.76
C LEU A 21 -5.79 11.38 -4.05
N LEU A 22 -5.28 10.99 -2.88
CA LEU A 22 -5.85 9.93 -2.05
C LEU A 22 -7.25 10.30 -1.55
N ALA A 23 -7.45 11.53 -1.08
CA ALA A 23 -8.75 12.01 -0.61
C ALA A 23 -9.82 12.00 -1.71
N ARG A 24 -9.43 12.21 -2.98
CA ARG A 24 -10.33 12.09 -4.14
C ARG A 24 -10.67 10.65 -4.52
N GLY A 25 -9.90 9.66 -4.08
CA GLY A 25 -10.14 8.23 -4.34
C GLY A 25 -10.18 7.83 -5.82
N ARG A 26 -9.68 8.68 -6.73
CA ARG A 26 -9.83 8.49 -8.19
C ARG A 26 -8.79 7.54 -8.79
N TYR A 27 -7.69 7.31 -8.08
CA TYR A 27 -6.58 6.44 -8.48
C TYR A 27 -6.35 5.39 -7.41
N ALA A 28 -5.82 4.23 -7.81
CA ALA A 28 -5.41 3.20 -6.86
C ALA A 28 -4.38 3.78 -5.87
N PRO A 29 -4.55 3.60 -4.55
CA PRO A 29 -3.67 4.19 -3.54
C PRO A 29 -2.20 3.84 -3.77
N ASP A 30 -1.93 2.61 -4.21
CA ASP A 30 -0.57 2.12 -4.50
C ASP A 30 0.10 2.97 -5.59
N VAL A 31 -0.62 3.30 -6.66
CA VAL A 31 -0.09 4.11 -7.78
C VAL A 31 0.20 5.53 -7.32
N VAL A 32 -0.66 6.11 -6.48
CA VAL A 32 -0.47 7.47 -5.95
C VAL A 32 0.76 7.52 -5.02
N LEU A 33 0.90 6.54 -4.13
CA LEU A 33 2.07 6.44 -3.24
C LEU A 33 3.37 6.24 -4.05
N MET A 34 3.39 5.30 -4.99
CA MET A 34 4.57 5.05 -5.81
C MET A 34 4.93 6.25 -6.69
N GLY A 35 3.93 6.94 -7.25
CA GLY A 35 4.13 8.16 -8.03
C GLY A 35 4.74 9.29 -7.20
N ALA A 36 4.23 9.52 -5.98
CA ALA A 36 4.77 10.50 -5.06
C ALA A 36 6.21 10.16 -4.64
N LEU A 37 6.48 8.89 -4.33
CA LEU A 37 7.81 8.42 -3.98
C LEU A 37 8.82 8.62 -5.13
N LEU A 38 8.47 8.20 -6.35
CA LEU A 38 9.30 8.38 -7.54
C LEU A 38 9.56 9.87 -7.82
N THR A 39 8.53 10.71 -7.67
CA THR A 39 8.65 12.16 -7.85
C THR A 39 9.64 12.78 -6.86
N LEU A 40 9.74 12.22 -5.65
CA LEU A 40 10.70 12.67 -4.63
C LEU A 40 12.11 12.09 -4.85
N LEU A 41 12.21 10.91 -5.47
CA LEU A 41 13.46 10.21 -5.75
C LEU A 41 14.21 10.79 -6.95
N VAL A 42 13.50 11.18 -8.02
CA VAL A 42 14.08 11.74 -9.26
C VAL A 42 15.00 12.95 -9.01
N PRO A 43 14.59 13.98 -8.24
CA PRO A 43 15.45 15.11 -7.92
C PRO A 43 16.49 14.81 -6.84
N GLY A 44 16.52 13.60 -6.27
CA GLY A 44 17.48 13.21 -5.23
C GLY A 44 17.22 13.82 -3.85
N VAL A 45 16.04 14.42 -3.63
CA VAL A 45 15.63 14.97 -2.33
C VAL A 45 15.46 13.87 -1.29
N LEU A 46 15.05 12.67 -1.74
CA LEU A 46 14.99 11.47 -0.92
C LEU A 46 16.00 10.43 -1.43
N ASP A 47 16.85 9.94 -0.54
CA ASP A 47 17.79 8.85 -0.84
C ASP A 47 17.05 7.51 -1.04
N PRO A 48 17.41 6.70 -2.06
CA PRO A 48 16.78 5.40 -2.31
C PRO A 48 16.83 4.43 -1.12
N ALA A 49 17.89 4.44 -0.31
CA ALA A 49 17.94 3.61 0.89
C ALA A 49 16.97 4.11 1.96
N GLY A 50 16.76 5.43 2.04
CA GLY A 50 15.71 6.06 2.85
C GLY A 50 14.30 5.66 2.42
N ALA A 51 14.04 5.62 1.11
CA ALA A 51 12.77 5.13 0.56
C ALA A 51 12.52 3.65 0.92
N LEU A 52 13.52 2.78 0.76
CA LEU A 52 13.43 1.36 1.12
C LEU A 52 13.18 1.13 2.61
N ARG A 53 13.75 1.97 3.49
CA ARG A 53 13.43 1.94 4.93
C ARG A 53 11.96 2.20 5.23
N GLY A 54 11.28 3.01 4.40
CA GLY A 54 9.84 3.22 4.49
C GLY A 54 9.02 1.95 4.21
N PHE A 55 9.44 1.13 3.24
CA PHE A 55 8.79 -0.16 2.95
C PHE A 55 9.06 -1.22 4.00
N SER A 56 10.26 -1.25 4.59
CA SER A 56 10.62 -2.16 5.68
C SER A 56 10.03 -1.74 7.05
N ASN A 57 9.10 -0.78 7.07
CA ASN A 57 8.44 -0.36 8.29
C ASN A 57 7.64 -1.54 8.88
N PRO A 58 7.77 -1.82 10.19
CA PRO A 58 7.01 -2.89 10.83
C PRO A 58 5.50 -2.82 10.57
N GLY A 59 4.93 -1.61 10.46
CA GLY A 59 3.52 -1.40 10.12
C GLY A 59 3.13 -1.85 8.71
N VAL A 60 4.00 -1.68 7.71
CA VAL A 60 3.75 -2.18 6.34
C VAL A 60 3.79 -3.71 6.34
N ILE A 61 4.76 -4.28 7.06
CA ILE A 61 4.94 -5.74 7.17
C ILE A 61 3.74 -6.37 7.90
N THR A 62 3.22 -5.76 8.96
CA THR A 62 2.04 -6.29 9.66
C THR A 62 0.80 -6.27 8.78
N VAL A 63 0.55 -5.20 8.02
CA VAL A 63 -0.57 -5.13 7.09
C VAL A 63 -0.45 -6.20 6.00
N ALA A 64 0.76 -6.42 5.46
CA ALA A 64 1.00 -7.50 4.50
C ALA A 64 0.70 -8.88 5.10
N MET A 65 1.12 -9.12 6.34
CA MET A 65 0.85 -10.37 7.06
C MET A 65 -0.66 -10.57 7.33
N LEU A 66 -1.38 -9.51 7.68
CA LEU A 66 -2.85 -9.56 7.81
C LEU A 66 -3.53 -9.91 6.48
N TYR A 67 -3.02 -9.39 5.36
CA TYR A 67 -3.55 -9.73 4.04
C TYR A 67 -3.33 -11.21 3.69
N VAL A 68 -2.15 -11.76 4.00
CA VAL A 68 -1.84 -13.20 3.84
C VAL A 68 -2.80 -14.05 4.66
N VAL A 69 -2.97 -13.74 5.95
CA VAL A 69 -3.87 -14.48 6.85
C VAL A 69 -5.32 -14.39 6.37
N ALA A 70 -5.78 -13.19 6.00
CA ALA A 70 -7.13 -12.99 5.49
C ALA A 70 -7.38 -13.80 4.21
N THR A 71 -6.38 -13.88 3.32
CA THR A 71 -6.46 -14.69 2.09
C THR A 71 -6.49 -16.18 2.39
N ALA A 72 -5.64 -16.65 3.31
CA ALA A 72 -5.63 -18.06 3.75
C ALA A 72 -6.99 -18.48 4.31
N MET A 73 -7.59 -17.65 5.18
CA MET A 73 -8.92 -17.90 5.73
C MET A 73 -10.00 -17.94 4.65
N ARG A 74 -10.00 -17.00 3.69
CA ARG A 74 -10.94 -17.00 2.57
C ARG A 74 -10.84 -18.28 1.73
N GLN A 75 -9.63 -18.76 1.44
CA GLN A 75 -9.39 -19.97 0.65
C GLN A 75 -9.86 -21.24 1.38
N LEU A 76 -9.61 -21.32 2.69
CA LEU A 76 -10.06 -22.44 3.53
C LEU A 76 -11.58 -22.55 3.55
N VAL A 77 -12.27 -21.43 3.80
CA VAL A 77 -13.74 -21.40 3.80
C VAL A 77 -14.31 -21.78 2.44
N ALA A 78 -13.71 -21.29 1.33
CA ALA A 78 -14.15 -21.64 -0.01
C ALA A 78 -14.04 -23.15 -0.29
N THR A 79 -12.93 -23.78 0.10
CA THR A 79 -12.70 -25.22 -0.13
C THR A 79 -13.67 -26.08 0.69
N LEU A 80 -13.82 -25.78 1.98
CA LEU A 80 -14.77 -26.50 2.85
C LEU A 80 -16.24 -26.34 2.40
N GLY A 81 -16.59 -25.17 1.88
CA GLY A 81 -17.91 -24.92 1.30
C GLY A 81 -18.19 -25.75 0.05
N GLN A 82 -17.17 -25.98 -0.79
CA GLN A 82 -17.28 -26.81 -1.99
C GLN A 82 -17.53 -28.29 -1.65
N ASP A 83 -16.81 -28.83 -0.67
CA ASP A 83 -17.01 -30.22 -0.23
C ASP A 83 -18.44 -30.42 0.34
N ALA A 84 -18.91 -29.48 1.16
CA ALA A 84 -20.27 -29.55 1.72
C ALA A 84 -21.38 -29.42 0.65
N ALA A 85 -21.14 -28.64 -0.41
CA ALA A 85 -22.04 -28.54 -1.56
C ALA A 85 -22.03 -29.81 -2.41
N TYR A 86 -20.85 -30.39 -2.63
CA TYR A 86 -20.66 -31.64 -3.36
C TYR A 86 -21.44 -32.80 -2.72
N PHE A 87 -21.30 -32.99 -1.40
CA PHE A 87 -22.03 -34.05 -0.69
C PHE A 87 -23.54 -33.84 -0.65
N ARG A 88 -24.02 -32.59 -0.75
CA ARG A 88 -25.44 -32.28 -0.75
C ARG A 88 -26.12 -32.67 -2.06
N ASP A 89 -25.40 -32.59 -3.18
CA ASP A 89 -25.94 -32.85 -4.52
C ASP A 89 -26.04 -34.35 -4.84
N HIS A 90 -25.08 -35.16 -4.36
CA HIS A 90 -25.07 -36.61 -4.57
C HIS A 90 -26.05 -37.41 -3.68
N LYS A 91 -26.84 -36.74 -2.82
CA LYS A 91 -27.80 -37.38 -1.90
C LYS A 91 -29.27 -37.23 -2.34
N ARG A 92 -29.53 -36.78 -3.57
CA ARG A 92 -30.84 -36.79 -4.22
C ARG A 92 -30.96 -37.98 -5.17
#